data_AF-A0AAW2J3D6-F1
#
_entry.id   AF-A0AAW2J3D6-F1
#
_cell.length_a   1.000
_cell.length_b   1.000
_cell.length_c   1.000
_cell.angle_alpha   90.00
_cell.angle_beta   90.00
_cell.angle_gamma   90.00
#
_symmetry.space_group_name_H-M   'P 1'
#
loop_
_entity.id
_entity.type
_entity.pdbx_description
1 polymer ?
#
loop_
_entity_poly.entity_id
_entity_poly.type
_entity_poly.pdbx_seq_one_letter_code
_entity_poly.pdbx_strand_id
1 'polypeptide(L)'
;MEVDEHAIDDGVTLVLDLAETDPFYEKKKKLLKDMGFDLESSVCIKSSSTPDQLKDVLDVLLRRARKLNFNENISKYRNHLKQEDIIDNELSVTPDVLIHYHSCQDFPYKFPVISKSLSGEKYTIKSIQQRLWDEIVERIDKVGRRFSEVAKIVGDSSCEKEKCLLDWGINNGVKAKLDIAYVEGAGRGAIANEDLKVGDIALEIPVSVIICEDVLHESDMFPIFEKVDGISEETMLLLWSMKEKHNNNSKFKLYFDTLPEQFDTGLSFGIDAVMALDGTLLLEEIVQAKEHLRAQYDELFPALSDHNPEVFPPELYTWEQFLWACELWYSNNMPAHNALWPNRRVYKFFKVSLIKTMPFREQCFLSYGNFSSSHLLTFYGFLPQGNNPYDVIPLDIDVVRDEDPEVGPAPCEWSSHMVRGTWLSKNHEIFHYGLPHPLLDHLRRARNSALQSSTLTRELLQTDLDVLRDLSSTFEAMLENLGDEKIDNGEQTSWDVKLATEFKSLQRRIVSSISTSCNTGCELLESEFAKEDRLLNLNHHHDWLT
;
A
#
# COMPACT_ATOMS: atom_id res chain seq x y z
N MET A 1 60.21 -14.95 18.75
CA MET A 1 59.19 -14.79 17.69
C MET A 1 57.85 -14.97 18.38
N GLU A 2 57.45 -13.95 19.14
CA GLU A 2 56.10 -13.83 19.66
C GLU A 2 55.40 -12.84 18.73
N VAL A 3 54.32 -13.30 18.12
CA VAL A 3 53.45 -12.50 17.28
C VAL A 3 52.55 -11.73 18.25
N ASP A 4 52.87 -10.46 18.47
CA ASP A 4 52.00 -9.52 19.16
C ASP A 4 50.98 -8.99 18.14
N GLU A 5 49.96 -9.78 17.87
CA GLU A 5 48.76 -9.38 17.10
C GLU A 5 47.64 -9.03 18.09
N HIS A 6 47.72 -7.84 18.67
CA HIS A 6 46.52 -7.13 19.12
C HIS A 6 46.26 -5.97 18.17
N ALA A 7 45.85 -6.33 16.95
CA ALA A 7 45.19 -5.39 16.07
C ALA A 7 43.89 -4.95 16.75
N ILE A 8 43.80 -3.67 17.10
CA ILE A 8 42.58 -3.05 17.59
C ILE A 8 41.54 -3.21 16.47
N ASP A 9 40.49 -3.97 16.73
CA ASP A 9 39.40 -4.19 15.76
C ASP A 9 38.58 -2.91 15.62
N ASP A 10 38.94 -2.14 14.60
CA ASP A 10 38.33 -0.86 14.26
C ASP A 10 36.82 -1.01 14.01
N GLY A 11 36.01 -0.12 14.57
CA GLY A 11 34.56 -0.19 14.51
C GLY A 11 33.89 1.15 14.17
N VAL A 12 32.68 1.04 13.60
CA VAL A 12 31.81 2.17 13.27
C VAL A 12 30.57 2.10 14.13
N THR A 13 30.29 3.20 14.85
CA THR A 13 29.05 3.35 15.58
C THR A 13 28.02 4.08 14.72
N LEU A 14 26.87 3.44 14.52
CA LEU A 14 25.73 3.96 13.76
C LEU A 14 24.63 4.42 14.73
N VAL A 15 24.14 5.65 14.57
CA VAL A 15 23.08 6.24 15.43
C VAL A 15 21.95 6.75 14.57
N LEU A 16 20.70 6.29 14.74
CA LEU A 16 19.54 6.85 14.03
C LEU A 16 18.78 7.80 14.97
N ASP A 17 18.99 9.10 14.83
CA ASP A 17 18.41 10.10 15.74
C ASP A 17 16.96 10.48 15.37
N LEU A 18 16.12 10.65 16.40
CA LEU A 18 14.80 11.26 16.29
C LEU A 18 14.95 12.78 16.50
N ALA A 19 14.72 13.57 15.46
CA ALA A 19 14.83 15.02 15.55
C ALA A 19 13.77 15.59 16.51
N GLU A 20 14.19 16.43 17.47
CA GLU A 20 13.28 17.10 18.41
C GLU A 20 12.25 18.01 17.70
N THR A 21 12.54 18.42 16.46
CA THR A 21 11.65 19.22 15.61
C THR A 21 10.58 18.38 14.89
N ASP A 22 10.54 17.06 15.07
CA ASP A 22 9.55 16.19 14.45
C ASP A 22 8.14 16.46 15.02
N PRO A 23 7.12 16.71 14.17
CA PRO A 23 5.75 16.97 14.63
C PRO A 23 5.14 15.87 15.48
N PHE A 24 5.63 14.63 15.37
CA PHE A 24 5.16 13.46 16.09
C PHE A 24 6.19 12.95 17.12
N TYR A 25 7.14 13.79 17.53
CA TYR A 25 8.26 13.43 18.40
C TYR A 25 7.84 12.59 19.61
N GLU A 26 6.90 13.07 20.43
CA GLU A 26 6.49 12.38 21.65
C GLU A 26 5.80 11.04 21.39
N LYS A 27 4.99 10.93 20.31
CA LYS A 27 4.35 9.66 19.90
C LYS A 27 5.41 8.66 19.42
N LYS A 28 6.34 9.08 18.57
CA LYS A 28 7.45 8.24 18.07
C LYS A 28 8.37 7.79 19.21
N LYS A 29 8.68 8.69 20.13
CA LYS A 29 9.49 8.42 21.33
C LYS A 29 8.85 7.37 22.23
N LYS A 30 7.54 7.46 22.47
CA LYS A 30 6.80 6.42 23.21
C LYS A 30 6.85 5.07 22.49
N LEU A 31 6.56 5.04 21.20
CA LEU A 31 6.60 3.81 20.39
C LEU A 31 7.99 3.15 20.38
N LEU A 32 9.07 3.93 20.33
CA LEU A 32 10.43 3.41 20.40
C LEU A 32 10.72 2.78 21.77
N LYS A 33 10.29 3.43 22.86
CA LYS A 33 10.45 2.92 24.23
C LYS A 33 9.66 1.63 24.47
N ASP A 34 8.42 1.56 24.02
CA ASP A 34 7.56 0.38 24.18
C ASP A 34 8.15 -0.87 23.49
N MET A 35 8.98 -0.68 22.47
CA MET A 35 9.71 -1.74 21.76
C MET A 35 11.12 -2.00 22.33
N GLY A 36 11.49 -1.38 23.44
CA GLY A 36 12.80 -1.55 24.08
C GLY A 36 13.96 -0.81 23.41
N PHE A 37 13.70 0.17 22.54
CA PHE A 37 14.76 1.02 21.98
C PHE A 37 14.98 2.25 22.87
N ASP A 38 16.24 2.47 23.26
CA ASP A 38 16.66 3.73 23.90
C ASP A 38 16.81 4.85 22.86
N LEU A 39 16.54 6.10 23.23
CA LEU A 39 16.62 7.25 22.32
C LEU A 39 18.04 7.44 21.76
N GLU A 40 19.06 7.05 22.52
CA GLU A 40 20.47 7.10 22.11
C GLU A 40 21.03 5.76 21.60
N SER A 41 20.18 4.74 21.34
CA SER A 41 20.67 3.40 21.01
C SER A 41 21.56 3.43 19.75
N SER A 42 22.85 3.31 19.97
CA SER A 42 23.86 3.25 18.92
C SER A 42 24.21 1.80 18.62
N VAL A 43 24.33 1.44 17.35
CA VAL A 43 24.72 0.10 16.94
C VAL A 43 26.17 0.13 16.48
N CYS A 44 27.04 -0.67 17.10
CA CYS A 44 28.46 -0.75 16.73
C CYS A 44 28.68 -1.91 15.76
N ILE A 45 29.32 -1.63 14.63
CA ILE A 45 29.78 -2.64 13.66
C ILE A 45 31.29 -2.66 13.69
N LYS A 46 31.87 -3.83 13.90
CA LYS A 46 33.31 -4.01 13.89
C LYS A 46 33.80 -4.43 12.51
N SER A 47 35.07 -4.15 12.20
CA SER A 47 35.68 -4.58 10.94
C SER A 47 35.64 -6.11 10.80
N SER A 48 35.79 -6.82 11.91
CA SER A 48 35.72 -8.28 12.01
C SER A 48 34.30 -8.87 12.01
N SER A 49 33.23 -8.05 12.04
CA SER A 49 31.86 -8.54 12.15
C SER A 49 31.52 -9.57 11.07
N THR A 50 30.88 -10.67 11.44
CA THR A 50 30.47 -11.71 10.48
C THR A 50 29.29 -11.24 9.63
N PRO A 51 29.00 -11.89 8.48
CA PRO A 51 27.81 -11.58 7.69
C PRO A 51 26.50 -11.67 8.49
N ASP A 52 26.37 -12.62 9.42
CA ASP A 52 25.16 -12.77 10.23
C ASP A 52 25.04 -11.66 11.27
N GLN A 53 26.14 -11.26 11.91
CA GLN A 53 26.15 -10.10 12.82
C GLN A 53 25.76 -8.81 12.09
N LEU A 54 26.19 -8.62 10.84
CA LEU A 54 25.77 -7.48 10.02
C LEU A 54 24.27 -7.50 9.73
N LYS A 55 23.70 -8.68 9.47
CA LYS A 55 22.26 -8.83 9.24
C LYS A 55 21.46 -8.45 10.47
N ASP A 56 21.85 -8.95 11.64
CA ASP A 56 21.19 -8.62 12.91
C ASP A 56 21.23 -7.12 13.18
N VAL A 57 22.39 -6.48 12.96
CA VAL A 57 22.54 -5.02 13.08
C VAL A 57 21.62 -4.29 12.10
N LEU A 58 21.56 -4.73 10.84
CA LEU A 58 20.71 -4.12 9.84
C LEU A 58 19.23 -4.28 10.17
N ASP A 59 18.82 -5.43 10.74
CA ASP A 59 17.44 -5.66 11.19
C ASP A 59 17.04 -4.68 12.31
N VAL A 60 17.92 -4.45 13.27
CA VAL A 60 17.73 -3.45 14.34
C VAL A 60 17.59 -2.04 13.75
N LEU A 61 18.47 -1.66 12.81
CA LEU A 61 18.45 -0.35 12.16
C LEU A 61 17.18 -0.14 11.34
N LEU A 62 16.75 -1.13 10.55
CA LEU A 62 15.56 -1.04 9.70
C LEU A 62 14.27 -0.97 10.53
N ARG A 63 14.19 -1.72 11.65
CA ARG A 63 13.06 -1.63 12.60
C ARG A 63 12.93 -0.22 13.20
N ARG A 64 14.05 0.35 13.64
CA ARG A 64 14.09 1.72 14.19
C ARG A 64 13.73 2.76 13.13
N ALA A 65 14.36 2.69 11.97
CA ALA A 65 14.12 3.54 10.81
C ALA A 65 12.63 3.58 10.39
N ARG A 66 11.95 2.43 10.37
CA ARG A 66 10.53 2.33 10.02
C ARG A 66 9.63 3.15 10.96
N LYS A 67 9.96 3.23 12.25
CA LYS A 67 9.19 4.01 13.24
C LYS A 67 9.58 5.48 13.25
N LEU A 68 10.84 5.81 12.98
CA LEU A 68 11.26 7.21 12.80
C LEU A 68 10.55 7.85 11.61
N ASN A 69 10.38 7.10 10.52
CA ASN A 69 9.65 7.54 9.33
C ASN A 69 8.12 7.45 9.47
N PHE A 70 7.59 7.18 10.66
CA PHE A 70 6.15 7.20 10.93
C PHE A 70 5.58 8.60 10.71
N ASN A 71 4.78 8.82 9.66
CA ASN A 71 4.08 10.09 9.47
C ASN A 71 2.58 9.80 9.44
N GLU A 72 1.80 10.37 10.37
CA GLU A 72 0.33 10.20 10.37
C GLU A 72 -0.30 10.74 9.09
N ASN A 73 0.33 11.68 8.38
CA ASN A 73 -0.19 12.20 7.12
C ASN A 73 -0.21 11.17 5.98
N ILE A 74 0.57 10.09 6.09
CA ILE A 74 0.47 8.94 5.17
C ILE A 74 -0.87 8.19 5.36
N SER A 75 -1.54 8.36 6.50
CA SER A 75 -2.84 7.73 6.78
C SER A 75 -4.05 8.60 6.45
N LYS A 76 -3.89 9.89 6.09
CA LYS A 76 -5.02 10.75 5.72
C LYS A 76 -5.40 10.65 4.24
N TYR A 77 -4.43 10.34 3.37
CA TYR A 77 -4.64 10.13 1.93
C TYR A 77 -4.66 8.66 1.51
N ARG A 78 -4.40 7.74 2.43
CA ARG A 78 -4.63 6.30 2.24
C ARG A 78 -5.99 5.99 2.83
N ASN A 79 -6.91 5.49 2.02
CA ASN A 79 -8.20 4.93 2.47
C ASN A 79 -8.03 4.20 3.80
N HIS A 80 -8.62 4.78 4.86
CA HIS A 80 -8.97 4.30 6.20
C HIS A 80 -8.16 3.18 6.91
N LEU A 81 -7.03 2.74 6.39
CA LEU A 81 -6.15 1.74 6.98
C LEU A 81 -5.20 2.43 7.95
N LYS A 82 -5.55 2.40 9.23
CA LYS A 82 -4.63 2.75 10.31
C LYS A 82 -3.49 1.73 10.28
N GLN A 83 -2.28 2.21 10.08
CA GLN A 83 -1.07 1.38 9.96
C GLN A 83 -0.71 0.61 11.26
N GLU A 84 -1.48 0.81 12.33
CA GLU A 84 -1.44 0.01 13.56
C GLU A 84 -1.97 -1.43 13.31
N ASP A 85 -2.86 -1.66 12.33
CA ASP A 85 -3.33 -3.00 11.93
C ASP A 85 -2.27 -3.80 11.13
N ILE A 86 -1.16 -3.16 10.77
CA ILE A 86 -0.01 -3.75 10.08
C ILE A 86 1.09 -4.15 11.09
N ILE A 87 0.85 -3.97 12.41
CA ILE A 87 1.85 -4.27 13.45
C ILE A 87 2.18 -5.78 13.52
N ASP A 88 1.23 -6.67 13.22
CA ASP A 88 1.49 -8.12 13.24
C ASP A 88 2.28 -8.64 12.03
N ASN A 89 2.60 -7.79 11.05
CA ASN A 89 3.40 -8.23 9.93
C ASN A 89 4.90 -8.11 10.25
N GLU A 90 5.40 -9.09 11.00
CA GLU A 90 6.83 -9.47 11.04
C GLU A 90 7.32 -10.04 9.67
N LEU A 91 6.81 -9.56 8.55
CA LEU A 91 7.39 -9.80 7.24
C LEU A 91 8.06 -8.52 6.79
N SER A 92 9.38 -8.62 6.66
CA SER A 92 10.23 -7.90 5.70
C SER A 92 9.91 -6.41 5.57
N VAL A 93 10.76 -5.58 6.20
CA VAL A 93 11.14 -4.24 5.75
C VAL A 93 10.39 -3.84 4.48
N THR A 94 9.33 -3.06 4.61
CA THR A 94 8.51 -2.65 3.47
C THR A 94 9.44 -2.03 2.42
N PRO A 95 9.28 -2.37 1.12
CA PRO A 95 10.01 -1.73 0.03
C PRO A 95 10.07 -0.22 0.22
N ASP A 96 8.98 0.41 0.66
CA ASP A 96 8.89 1.84 0.99
C ASP A 96 10.02 2.37 1.87
N VAL A 97 10.43 1.63 2.91
CA VAL A 97 11.53 2.02 3.81
C VAL A 97 12.83 1.97 3.03
N LEU A 98 13.10 0.85 2.36
CA LEU A 98 14.33 0.64 1.58
C LEU A 98 14.43 1.58 0.36
N ILE A 99 13.31 1.88 -0.29
CA ILE A 99 13.16 2.80 -1.45
C ILE A 99 13.32 4.24 -1.01
N HIS A 100 12.74 4.63 0.14
CA HIS A 100 12.97 5.94 0.74
C HIS A 100 14.46 6.16 1.02
N TYR A 101 15.15 5.13 1.51
CA TYR A 101 16.59 5.17 1.71
C TYR A 101 17.36 5.17 0.38
N HIS A 102 16.92 4.44 -0.64
CA HIS A 102 17.59 4.37 -1.94
C HIS A 102 17.43 5.65 -2.80
N SER A 103 16.28 6.32 -2.74
CA SER A 103 15.95 7.49 -3.59
C SER A 103 16.59 8.81 -3.13
N CYS A 104 17.17 8.84 -1.94
CA CYS A 104 18.07 9.92 -1.54
C CYS A 104 19.38 9.78 -2.33
N GLN A 105 19.49 10.47 -3.47
CA GLN A 105 20.72 10.56 -4.30
C GLN A 105 21.94 11.14 -3.55
N ASP A 106 21.78 11.49 -2.26
CA ASP A 106 22.83 11.88 -1.33
C ASP A 106 23.11 10.79 -0.27
N PHE A 107 23.08 9.51 -0.64
CA PHE A 107 23.36 8.41 0.31
C PHE A 107 24.74 8.48 1.01
N PRO A 108 25.82 9.10 0.47
CA PRO A 108 27.01 9.31 1.29
C PRO A 108 26.84 10.41 2.37
N TYR A 109 25.71 11.13 2.43
CA TYR A 109 25.52 12.28 3.34
C TYR A 109 24.19 12.35 4.10
N LYS A 110 23.21 11.47 3.85
CA LYS A 110 21.89 11.51 4.53
C LYS A 110 21.29 10.14 4.89
N PHE A 111 22.12 9.14 5.20
CA PHE A 111 21.73 8.31 6.33
C PHE A 111 21.83 9.26 7.54
N PRO A 112 20.80 9.51 8.37
CA PRO A 112 20.98 10.24 9.62
C PRO A 112 21.73 9.35 10.62
N VAL A 113 22.64 8.51 10.11
CA VAL A 113 23.66 7.85 10.85
C VAL A 113 24.84 8.76 10.91
N ILE A 114 24.93 9.44 12.04
CA ILE A 114 26.19 10.00 12.49
C ILE A 114 27.12 8.81 12.71
N SER A 115 27.96 8.48 11.73
CA SER A 115 29.02 7.50 11.91
C SER A 115 30.07 8.13 12.82
N LYS A 116 30.04 7.81 14.12
CA LYS A 116 31.13 8.16 15.03
C LYS A 116 32.19 7.07 14.90
N SER A 117 33.33 7.43 14.31
CA SER A 117 34.48 6.54 14.15
C SER A 117 35.22 6.43 15.49
N LEU A 118 35.53 5.19 15.91
CA LEU A 118 36.34 4.93 17.10
C LEU A 118 37.86 5.02 16.81
N SER A 119 38.24 4.96 15.53
CA SER A 119 39.62 5.09 15.03
C SER A 119 39.63 5.59 13.57
N GLY A 120 40.54 6.54 13.28
CA GLY A 120 40.55 7.37 12.07
C GLY A 120 40.84 6.70 10.72
N GLU A 121 40.62 5.39 10.55
CA GLU A 121 40.89 4.68 9.30
C GLU A 121 39.76 4.80 8.28
N LYS A 122 39.93 5.72 7.32
CA LYS A 122 38.99 5.99 6.22
C LYS A 122 38.68 4.77 5.34
N TYR A 123 39.54 3.74 5.33
CA TYR A 123 39.36 2.53 4.54
C TYR A 123 38.38 1.54 5.19
N THR A 124 38.53 1.30 6.49
CA THR A 124 37.65 0.40 7.27
C THR A 124 36.20 0.87 7.25
N ILE A 125 35.98 2.19 7.37
CA ILE A 125 34.65 2.80 7.27
C ILE A 125 34.02 2.53 5.90
N LYS A 126 34.78 2.72 4.82
CA LYS A 126 34.28 2.48 3.45
C LYS A 126 33.94 1.00 3.22
N SER A 127 34.76 0.09 3.74
CA SER A 127 34.52 -1.36 3.64
C SER A 127 33.24 -1.78 4.37
N ILE A 128 33.03 -1.30 5.61
CA ILE A 128 31.81 -1.58 6.38
C ILE A 128 30.58 -0.98 5.69
N GLN A 129 30.67 0.27 5.21
CA GLN A 129 29.59 0.91 4.45
C GLN A 129 29.21 0.14 3.19
N GLN A 130 30.20 -0.34 2.42
CA GLN A 130 29.95 -1.13 1.22
C GLN A 130 29.25 -2.45 1.57
N ARG A 131 29.70 -3.16 2.61
CA ARG A 131 29.08 -4.43 3.05
C ARG A 131 27.63 -4.25 3.49
N LEU A 132 27.32 -3.15 4.20
CA LEU A 132 25.95 -2.80 4.55
C LEU A 132 25.12 -2.47 3.32
N TRP A 133 25.69 -1.75 2.35
CA TRP A 133 25.02 -1.40 1.11
C TRP A 133 24.69 -2.64 0.27
N ASP A 134 25.64 -3.57 0.15
CA ASP A 134 25.45 -4.83 -0.57
C ASP A 134 24.34 -5.68 0.07
N GLU A 135 24.28 -5.75 1.40
CA GLU A 135 23.20 -6.46 2.12
C GLU A 135 21.84 -5.75 1.93
N ILE A 136 21.80 -4.41 1.95
CA ILE A 136 20.57 -3.64 1.67
C ILE A 136 20.09 -3.94 0.24
N VAL A 137 20.99 -3.88 -0.74
CA VAL A 137 20.70 -4.17 -2.15
C VAL A 137 20.20 -5.60 -2.33
N GLU A 138 20.84 -6.59 -1.70
CA GLU A 138 20.40 -7.99 -1.78
C GLU A 138 19.02 -8.19 -1.13
N ARG A 139 18.74 -7.52 -0.01
CA ARG A 139 17.40 -7.57 0.62
C ARG A 139 16.34 -6.92 -0.26
N ILE A 140 16.64 -5.77 -0.87
CA ILE A 140 15.76 -5.10 -1.85
C ILE A 140 15.47 -6.04 -3.02
N ASP A 141 16.52 -6.60 -3.62
CA ASP A 141 16.39 -7.50 -4.76
C ASP A 141 15.58 -8.76 -4.39
N LYS A 142 15.86 -9.35 -3.23
CA LYS A 142 15.10 -10.49 -2.72
C LYS A 142 13.63 -10.19 -2.53
N VAL A 143 13.28 -8.98 -2.07
CA VAL A 143 11.88 -8.56 -1.97
C VAL A 143 11.29 -8.34 -3.35
N GLY A 144 11.98 -7.68 -4.27
CA GLY A 144 11.50 -7.44 -5.62
C GLY A 144 11.32 -8.72 -6.46
N ARG A 145 12.15 -9.74 -6.25
CA ARG A 145 12.01 -11.09 -6.82
C ARG A 145 10.77 -11.85 -6.33
N ARG A 146 10.09 -11.41 -5.26
CA ARG A 146 8.78 -11.98 -4.89
C ARG A 146 7.67 -11.56 -5.84
N PHE A 147 7.89 -10.46 -6.55
CA PHE A 147 6.95 -9.86 -7.51
C PHE A 147 7.49 -10.00 -8.94
N SER A 148 8.42 -10.93 -9.20
CA SER A 148 8.88 -11.22 -10.55
C SER A 148 8.00 -12.30 -11.16
N GLU A 149 7.25 -11.90 -12.18
CA GLU A 149 6.58 -12.82 -13.08
C GLU A 149 7.32 -12.86 -14.41
N VAL A 150 7.39 -14.05 -15.01
CA VAL A 150 7.89 -14.19 -16.38
C VAL A 150 6.79 -13.75 -17.32
N ALA A 151 6.80 -12.47 -17.63
CA ALA A 151 5.86 -11.87 -18.56
C ALA A 151 6.18 -12.33 -20.00
N LYS A 152 5.17 -12.80 -20.73
CA LYS A 152 5.31 -13.17 -22.13
C LYS A 152 5.04 -11.95 -23.01
N ILE A 153 6.05 -11.54 -23.77
CA ILE A 153 5.93 -10.45 -24.76
C ILE A 153 5.24 -11.00 -26.01
N VAL A 154 4.12 -10.40 -26.41
CA VAL A 154 3.24 -10.91 -27.48
C VAL A 154 3.61 -10.36 -28.86
N GLY A 155 4.44 -9.33 -28.94
CA GLY A 155 5.06 -8.88 -30.20
C GLY A 155 5.44 -7.39 -30.21
N ASP A 156 6.48 -7.05 -30.99
CA ASP A 156 7.04 -5.69 -31.12
C ASP A 156 6.28 -4.79 -32.14
N SER A 157 5.31 -5.32 -32.89
CA SER A 157 4.71 -4.65 -34.06
C SER A 157 3.44 -3.84 -33.81
N SER A 158 2.87 -3.85 -32.59
CA SER A 158 1.62 -3.11 -32.28
C SER A 158 1.82 -1.76 -31.58
N CYS A 159 3.06 -1.34 -31.33
CA CYS A 159 3.38 -0.18 -30.49
C CYS A 159 3.92 1.04 -31.26
N GLU A 160 3.49 1.26 -32.51
CA GLU A 160 4.01 2.38 -33.33
C GLU A 160 3.75 3.75 -32.69
N LYS A 161 2.53 4.00 -32.19
CA LYS A 161 2.18 5.27 -31.53
C LYS A 161 3.00 5.48 -30.25
N GLU A 162 3.19 4.42 -29.47
CA GLU A 162 3.95 4.41 -28.23
C GLU A 162 5.44 4.64 -28.49
N LYS A 163 6.00 4.06 -29.57
CA LYS A 163 7.37 4.36 -30.02
C LYS A 163 7.51 5.83 -30.40
N CYS A 164 6.54 6.40 -31.14
CA CYS A 164 6.55 7.83 -31.44
C CYS A 164 6.48 8.70 -30.18
N LEU A 165 5.71 8.30 -29.16
CA LEU A 165 5.68 8.98 -27.87
C LEU A 165 7.04 8.91 -27.15
N LEU A 166 7.68 7.74 -27.14
CA LEU A 166 9.01 7.56 -26.55
C LEU A 166 10.05 8.44 -27.26
N ASP A 167 10.07 8.43 -28.59
CA ASP A 167 10.95 9.28 -29.40
C ASP A 167 10.72 10.78 -29.13
N TRP A 168 9.45 11.20 -29.05
CA TRP A 168 9.10 12.56 -28.67
C TRP A 168 9.61 12.91 -27.26
N GLY A 169 9.44 12.00 -26.30
CA GLY A 169 9.96 12.18 -24.94
C GLY A 169 11.47 12.38 -24.94
N ILE A 170 12.20 11.50 -25.64
CA ILE A 170 13.67 11.58 -25.75
C ILE A 170 14.11 12.90 -26.38
N ASN A 171 13.44 13.34 -27.44
CA ASN A 171 13.71 14.62 -28.10
C ASN A 171 13.44 15.84 -27.19
N ASN A 172 12.61 15.68 -26.16
CA ASN A 172 12.32 16.70 -25.15
C ASN A 172 13.08 16.49 -23.82
N GLY A 173 14.10 15.62 -23.80
CA GLY A 173 15.02 15.46 -22.68
C GLY A 173 14.67 14.32 -21.71
N VAL A 174 13.69 13.48 -22.02
CA VAL A 174 13.47 12.22 -21.29
C VAL A 174 14.66 11.30 -21.51
N LYS A 175 15.16 10.68 -20.45
CA LYS A 175 16.12 9.58 -20.54
C LYS A 175 15.42 8.31 -20.11
N ALA A 176 15.32 7.35 -21.03
CA ALA A 176 14.68 6.07 -20.79
C ALA A 176 15.70 4.95 -21.04
N LYS A 177 15.77 4.01 -20.10
CA LYS A 177 16.43 2.71 -20.26
C LYS A 177 15.41 1.60 -20.53
N LEU A 178 14.20 2.01 -20.91
CA LEU A 178 13.02 1.18 -21.07
C LEU A 178 12.47 1.37 -22.48
N ASP A 179 11.96 0.29 -23.05
CA ASP A 179 11.15 0.28 -24.27
C ASP A 179 9.69 -0.06 -23.92
N ILE A 180 8.79 0.13 -24.90
CA ILE A 180 7.37 -0.18 -24.74
C ILE A 180 7.02 -1.41 -25.57
N ALA A 181 6.37 -2.39 -24.95
CA ALA A 181 5.94 -3.63 -25.60
C ALA A 181 4.54 -4.06 -25.15
N TYR A 182 3.92 -4.95 -25.92
CA TYR A 182 2.68 -5.60 -25.52
C TYR A 182 2.97 -6.88 -24.76
N VAL A 183 2.41 -6.98 -23.56
CA VAL A 183 2.59 -8.06 -22.61
C VAL A 183 1.26 -8.80 -22.44
N GLU A 184 1.30 -10.13 -22.49
CA GLU A 184 0.13 -10.97 -22.29
C GLU A 184 -0.48 -10.71 -20.91
N GLY A 185 -1.79 -10.45 -20.85
CA GLY A 185 -2.53 -10.18 -19.60
C GLY A 185 -2.38 -8.77 -19.04
N ALA A 186 -1.29 -8.05 -19.32
CA ALA A 186 -1.06 -6.68 -18.83
C ALA A 186 -1.31 -5.58 -19.89
N GLY A 187 -1.49 -5.95 -21.16
CA GLY A 187 -1.63 -4.98 -22.23
C GLY A 187 -0.31 -4.29 -22.55
N ARG A 188 -0.28 -2.96 -22.59
CA ARG A 188 0.95 -2.21 -22.84
C ARG A 188 1.80 -2.13 -21.57
N GLY A 189 3.09 -2.43 -21.69
CA GLY A 189 4.02 -2.42 -20.57
C GLY A 189 5.40 -1.89 -20.96
N ALA A 190 6.16 -1.50 -19.95
CA ALA A 190 7.58 -1.14 -20.10
C ALA A 190 8.45 -2.39 -19.98
N ILE A 191 9.46 -2.51 -20.83
CA ILE A 191 10.46 -3.58 -20.79
C ILE A 191 11.86 -2.97 -20.71
N ALA A 192 12.80 -3.65 -20.04
CA ALA A 192 14.18 -3.17 -19.95
C ALA A 192 14.89 -3.25 -21.32
N ASN A 193 15.55 -2.17 -21.73
CA ASN A 193 16.33 -2.11 -22.98
C ASN A 193 17.83 -2.44 -22.76
N GLU A 194 18.23 -2.66 -21.51
CA GLU A 194 19.54 -3.17 -21.11
C GLU A 194 19.42 -3.95 -19.80
N ASP A 195 20.49 -4.61 -19.35
CA ASP A 195 20.53 -5.19 -18.01
C ASP A 195 20.63 -4.05 -16.98
N LEU A 196 19.66 -3.99 -16.06
CA LEU A 196 19.57 -2.95 -15.03
C LEU A 196 19.70 -3.56 -13.64
N LYS A 197 20.35 -2.82 -12.74
CA LYS A 197 20.59 -3.22 -11.35
C LYS A 197 19.68 -2.47 -10.40
N VAL A 198 19.54 -3.01 -9.19
CA VAL A 198 18.93 -2.28 -8.07
C VAL A 198 19.55 -0.89 -7.98
N GLY A 199 18.69 0.12 -7.99
CA GLY A 199 19.08 1.51 -7.86
C GLY A 199 19.36 2.27 -9.13
N ASP A 200 19.47 1.59 -10.26
CA ASP A 200 19.56 2.27 -11.55
C ASP A 200 18.31 3.11 -11.81
N ILE A 201 18.52 4.29 -12.41
CA ILE A 201 17.44 5.15 -12.86
C ILE A 201 16.95 4.61 -14.20
N ALA A 202 15.77 3.99 -14.21
CA ALA A 202 15.17 3.44 -15.40
C ALA A 202 14.54 4.53 -16.29
N LEU A 203 14.00 5.59 -15.67
CA LEU A 203 13.37 6.70 -16.36
C LEU A 203 13.67 8.04 -15.66
N GLU A 204 14.07 9.05 -16.42
CA GLU A 204 14.26 10.43 -15.96
C GLU A 204 13.45 11.36 -16.88
N ILE A 205 12.41 12.00 -16.35
CA ILE A 205 11.43 12.83 -17.08
C ILE A 205 11.60 14.30 -16.67
N PRO A 206 11.93 15.23 -17.57
CA PRO A 206 11.94 16.66 -17.26
C PRO A 206 10.57 17.17 -16.82
N VAL A 207 10.50 18.05 -15.81
CA VAL A 207 9.23 18.65 -15.37
C VAL A 207 8.52 19.38 -16.52
N SER A 208 9.29 19.93 -17.48
CA SER A 208 8.75 20.62 -18.65
C SER A 208 7.92 19.74 -19.59
N VAL A 209 7.94 18.41 -19.47
CA VAL A 209 7.10 17.49 -20.29
C VAL A 209 6.04 16.77 -19.45
N ILE A 210 5.87 17.15 -18.19
CA ILE A 210 4.82 16.64 -17.30
C ILE A 210 3.60 17.56 -17.41
N ILE A 211 2.41 16.96 -17.48
CA ILE A 211 1.16 17.72 -17.37
C ILE A 211 0.94 18.03 -15.89
N CYS A 212 0.99 19.30 -15.52
CA CYS A 212 0.85 19.78 -14.14
C CYS A 212 0.14 21.15 -14.13
N GLU A 213 -0.12 21.71 -12.95
CA GLU A 213 -0.78 23.01 -12.75
C GLU A 213 -0.22 24.15 -13.64
N ASP A 214 1.07 24.12 -13.97
CA ASP A 214 1.70 25.12 -14.85
C ASP A 214 0.99 25.21 -16.22
N VAL A 215 0.50 24.09 -16.78
CA VAL A 215 -0.21 24.10 -18.07
C VAL A 215 -1.57 24.79 -17.97
N LEU A 216 -2.20 24.79 -16.78
CA LEU A 216 -3.44 25.51 -16.56
C LEU A 216 -3.19 27.01 -16.56
N HIS A 217 -2.18 27.49 -15.84
CA HIS A 217 -1.87 28.91 -15.74
C HIS A 217 -1.54 29.56 -17.10
N GLU A 218 -1.05 28.77 -18.05
CA GLU A 218 -0.80 29.19 -19.43
C GLU A 218 -2.04 29.10 -20.34
N SER A 219 -3.12 28.47 -19.88
CA SER A 219 -4.34 28.22 -20.66
C SER A 219 -5.36 29.36 -20.61
N ASP A 220 -6.23 29.42 -21.62
CA ASP A 220 -7.39 30.32 -21.68
C ASP A 220 -8.52 29.94 -20.69
N MET A 221 -8.42 28.77 -20.06
CA MET A 221 -9.42 28.24 -19.13
C MET A 221 -9.23 28.76 -17.70
N PHE A 222 -7.99 29.02 -17.28
CA PHE A 222 -7.67 29.38 -15.90
C PHE A 222 -8.38 30.65 -15.40
N PRO A 223 -8.47 31.77 -16.16
CA PRO A 223 -9.20 32.96 -15.73
C PRO A 223 -10.72 32.75 -15.55
N ILE A 224 -11.27 31.67 -16.12
CA ILE A 224 -12.67 31.27 -15.94
C ILE A 224 -12.78 30.46 -14.66
N PHE A 225 -11.89 29.49 -14.45
CA PHE A 225 -11.87 28.67 -13.23
C PHE A 225 -11.62 29.47 -11.96
N GLU A 226 -10.81 30.54 -11.99
CA GLU A 226 -10.62 31.43 -10.84
C GLU A 226 -11.93 32.07 -10.33
N LYS A 227 -12.99 32.09 -11.13
CA LYS A 227 -14.30 32.64 -10.77
C LYS A 227 -15.29 31.58 -10.30
N VAL A 228 -14.95 30.30 -10.43
CA VAL A 228 -15.78 29.17 -10.00
C VAL A 228 -15.43 28.88 -8.54
N ASP A 229 -16.38 29.05 -7.65
CA ASP A 229 -16.17 28.80 -6.22
C ASP A 229 -16.03 27.28 -5.96
N GLY A 230 -15.05 26.90 -5.15
CA GLY A 230 -14.85 25.52 -4.70
C GLY A 230 -14.26 24.53 -5.72
N ILE A 231 -13.96 24.92 -6.95
CA ILE A 231 -13.35 24.00 -7.94
C ILE A 231 -11.88 23.68 -7.56
N SER A 232 -11.52 22.40 -7.57
CA SER A 232 -10.15 21.97 -7.26
C SER A 232 -9.21 22.09 -8.46
N GLU A 233 -7.91 22.24 -8.21
CA GLU A 233 -6.89 22.25 -9.28
C GLU A 233 -6.88 20.93 -10.08
N GLU A 234 -7.12 19.78 -9.44
CA GLU A 234 -7.26 18.50 -10.13
C GLU A 234 -8.45 18.50 -11.09
N THR A 235 -9.58 19.10 -10.66
CA THR A 235 -10.77 19.23 -11.50
C THR A 235 -10.52 20.16 -12.68
N MET A 236 -9.81 21.28 -12.46
CA MET A 236 -9.41 22.17 -13.55
C MET A 236 -8.52 21.45 -14.59
N LEU A 237 -7.53 20.66 -14.12
CA LEU A 237 -6.64 19.88 -14.98
C LEU A 237 -7.39 18.80 -15.77
N LEU A 238 -8.38 18.16 -15.14
CA LEU A 238 -9.28 17.21 -15.78
C LEU A 238 -10.03 17.86 -16.93
N LEU A 239 -10.68 19.00 -16.69
CA LEU A 239 -11.44 19.72 -17.70
C LEU A 239 -10.54 20.27 -18.82
N TRP A 240 -9.31 20.66 -18.49
CA TRP A 240 -8.31 21.05 -19.49
C TRP A 240 -7.92 19.88 -20.39
N SER A 241 -7.69 18.69 -19.82
CA SER A 241 -7.36 17.48 -20.58
C SER A 241 -8.46 17.09 -21.56
N MET A 242 -9.74 17.31 -21.22
CA MET A 242 -10.87 17.06 -22.12
C MET A 242 -10.76 17.88 -23.41
N LYS A 243 -10.48 19.19 -23.31
CA LYS A 243 -10.28 20.07 -24.48
C LYS A 243 -8.97 19.76 -25.21
N GLU A 244 -7.88 19.63 -24.46
CA GLU A 244 -6.53 19.51 -25.02
C GLU A 244 -6.34 18.22 -25.83
N LYS A 245 -7.03 17.13 -25.48
CA LYS A 245 -7.06 15.88 -26.26
C LYS A 245 -7.45 16.11 -27.73
N HIS A 246 -8.31 17.10 -28.00
CA HIS A 246 -8.79 17.42 -29.35
C HIS A 246 -7.95 18.51 -30.05
N ASN A 247 -6.95 19.07 -29.37
CA ASN A 247 -6.08 20.10 -29.92
C ASN A 247 -4.94 19.48 -30.76
N ASN A 248 -5.07 19.56 -32.09
CA ASN A 248 -4.06 19.03 -33.02
C ASN A 248 -2.68 19.74 -32.94
N ASN A 249 -2.62 20.94 -32.35
CA ASN A 249 -1.39 21.68 -32.13
C ASN A 249 -0.85 21.51 -30.70
N SER A 250 -1.47 20.65 -29.89
CA SER A 250 -1.02 20.39 -28.54
C SER A 250 0.41 19.87 -28.52
N LYS A 251 1.21 20.40 -27.59
CA LYS A 251 2.52 19.83 -27.24
C LYS A 251 2.40 18.37 -26.78
N PHE A 252 1.28 18.01 -26.16
CA PHE A 252 1.00 16.69 -25.60
C PHE A 252 0.20 15.80 -26.54
N LYS A 253 0.06 16.17 -27.83
CA LYS A 253 -0.71 15.41 -28.81
C LYS A 253 -0.34 13.92 -28.83
N LEU A 254 0.95 13.60 -28.88
CA LEU A 254 1.41 12.20 -28.92
C LEU A 254 1.08 11.43 -27.65
N TYR A 255 1.02 12.10 -26.49
CA TYR A 255 0.57 11.48 -25.25
C TYR A 255 -0.92 11.14 -25.36
N PHE A 256 -1.77 12.11 -25.72
CA PHE A 256 -3.20 11.89 -25.86
C PHE A 256 -3.55 10.85 -26.94
N ASP A 257 -2.85 10.84 -28.08
CA ASP A 257 -3.06 9.87 -29.17
C ASP A 257 -2.73 8.42 -28.77
N THR A 258 -1.95 8.22 -27.70
CA THR A 258 -1.62 6.92 -27.12
C THR A 258 -2.55 6.53 -25.96
N LEU A 259 -3.39 7.42 -25.44
CA LEU A 259 -4.31 7.02 -24.37
C LEU A 259 -5.39 6.06 -24.91
N PRO A 260 -5.94 5.17 -24.07
CA PRO A 260 -7.04 4.34 -24.49
C PRO A 260 -8.31 5.19 -24.71
N GLU A 261 -9.15 4.77 -25.64
CA GLU A 261 -10.42 5.46 -25.90
C GLU A 261 -11.43 5.25 -24.77
N GLN A 262 -11.33 4.13 -24.06
CA GLN A 262 -12.13 3.76 -22.90
C GLN A 262 -11.20 3.17 -21.84
N PHE A 263 -11.47 3.45 -20.57
CA PHE A 263 -10.74 2.80 -19.49
C PHE A 263 -11.53 1.61 -18.97
N ASP A 264 -10.78 0.56 -18.66
CA ASP A 264 -11.30 -0.65 -18.08
C ASP A 264 -11.31 -0.50 -16.55
N THR A 265 -12.02 0.49 -15.97
CA THR A 265 -12.12 0.65 -14.50
C THR A 265 -13.47 0.22 -13.94
N GLY A 266 -13.55 0.03 -12.62
CA GLY A 266 -14.82 -0.23 -11.93
C GLY A 266 -15.90 0.83 -12.19
N LEU A 267 -15.50 2.08 -12.47
CA LEU A 267 -16.44 3.16 -12.80
C LEU A 267 -17.14 2.93 -14.16
N SER A 268 -16.50 2.20 -15.06
CA SER A 268 -16.98 1.88 -16.41
C SER A 268 -17.54 0.45 -16.54
N PHE A 269 -17.72 -0.28 -15.43
CA PHE A 269 -18.30 -1.62 -15.44
C PHE A 269 -19.68 -1.67 -16.07
N GLY A 270 -19.88 -2.67 -16.95
CA GLY A 270 -21.17 -2.99 -17.53
C GLY A 270 -22.14 -3.61 -16.51
N ILE A 271 -23.41 -3.72 -16.91
CA ILE A 271 -24.49 -4.22 -16.05
C ILE A 271 -24.18 -5.62 -15.52
N ASP A 272 -23.63 -6.52 -16.36
CA ASP A 272 -23.31 -7.88 -15.96
C ASP A 272 -22.19 -7.94 -14.91
N ALA A 273 -21.20 -7.06 -15.01
CA ALA A 273 -20.11 -6.96 -14.04
C ALA A 273 -20.61 -6.39 -12.70
N VAL A 274 -21.47 -5.37 -12.75
CA VAL A 274 -22.16 -4.81 -11.57
C VAL A 274 -23.00 -5.90 -10.88
N MET A 275 -23.74 -6.70 -11.64
CA MET A 275 -24.50 -7.83 -11.10
C MET A 275 -23.60 -8.93 -10.53
N ALA A 276 -22.41 -9.13 -11.08
CA ALA A 276 -21.45 -10.08 -10.53
C ALA A 276 -20.91 -9.64 -9.15
N LEU A 277 -20.84 -8.33 -8.89
CA LEU A 277 -20.43 -7.75 -7.60
C LEU A 277 -21.52 -7.75 -6.51
N ASP A 278 -22.73 -8.24 -6.81
CA ASP A 278 -23.82 -8.31 -5.83
C ASP A 278 -23.40 -9.00 -4.52
N GLY A 279 -23.84 -8.45 -3.39
CA GLY A 279 -23.44 -8.91 -2.05
C GLY A 279 -22.02 -8.48 -1.60
N THR A 280 -21.24 -7.78 -2.44
CA THR A 280 -19.96 -7.18 -2.04
C THR A 280 -20.13 -5.69 -1.72
N LEU A 281 -19.34 -5.17 -0.77
CA LEU A 281 -19.30 -3.73 -0.48
C LEU A 281 -18.79 -2.89 -1.67
N LEU A 282 -17.96 -3.47 -2.53
CA LEU A 282 -17.42 -2.79 -3.71
C LEU A 282 -18.52 -2.30 -4.66
N LEU A 283 -19.64 -3.03 -4.75
CA LEU A 283 -20.78 -2.60 -5.55
C LEU A 283 -21.29 -1.22 -5.08
N GLU A 284 -21.50 -1.07 -3.77
CA GLU A 284 -21.95 0.19 -3.17
C GLU A 284 -20.90 1.29 -3.34
N GLU A 285 -19.61 0.96 -3.15
CA GLU A 285 -18.50 1.90 -3.34
C GLU A 285 -18.46 2.45 -4.78
N ILE A 286 -18.62 1.58 -5.80
CA ILE A 286 -18.64 1.99 -7.21
C ILE A 286 -19.85 2.86 -7.51
N VAL A 287 -21.04 2.51 -7.00
CA VAL A 287 -22.26 3.30 -7.21
C VAL A 287 -22.10 4.68 -6.59
N GLN A 288 -21.65 4.76 -5.34
CA GLN A 288 -21.41 6.03 -4.64
C GLN A 288 -20.36 6.89 -5.37
N ALA A 289 -19.27 6.28 -5.84
CA ALA A 289 -18.25 6.98 -6.60
C ALA A 289 -18.83 7.57 -7.91
N LYS A 290 -19.64 6.81 -8.64
CA LYS A 290 -20.29 7.29 -9.88
C LYS A 290 -21.31 8.39 -9.62
N GLU A 291 -22.11 8.27 -8.56
CA GLU A 291 -23.06 9.32 -8.15
C GLU A 291 -22.34 10.61 -7.75
N HIS A 292 -21.23 10.49 -7.02
CA HIS A 292 -20.40 11.63 -6.65
C HIS A 292 -19.81 12.33 -7.89
N LEU A 293 -19.25 11.58 -8.84
CA LEU A 293 -18.77 12.14 -10.11
C LEU A 293 -19.90 12.79 -10.92
N ARG A 294 -21.09 12.19 -10.90
CA ARG A 294 -22.26 12.74 -11.58
C ARG A 294 -22.70 14.07 -10.99
N ALA A 295 -22.75 14.16 -9.66
CA ALA A 295 -23.04 15.40 -8.97
C ALA A 295 -22.02 16.50 -9.33
N GLN A 296 -20.72 16.18 -9.31
CA GLN A 296 -19.67 17.13 -9.73
C GLN A 296 -19.85 17.60 -11.18
N TYR A 297 -20.19 16.69 -12.10
CA TYR A 297 -20.45 17.05 -13.49
C TYR A 297 -21.66 18.00 -13.62
N ASP A 298 -22.77 17.67 -12.94
CA ASP A 298 -24.01 18.45 -13.01
C ASP A 298 -23.88 19.82 -12.30
N GLU A 299 -22.93 19.99 -11.38
CA GLU A 299 -22.57 21.29 -10.78
C GLU A 299 -21.85 22.21 -11.77
N LEU A 300 -21.10 21.65 -12.72
CA LEU A 300 -20.26 22.38 -13.67
C LEU A 300 -20.94 22.59 -15.03
N PHE A 301 -21.68 21.59 -15.50
CA PHE A 301 -22.30 21.56 -16.82
C PHE A 301 -23.83 21.45 -16.71
N PRO A 302 -24.59 22.24 -17.49
CA PRO A 302 -24.16 23.01 -18.66
C PRO A 302 -23.64 24.42 -18.35
N ALA A 303 -23.62 24.86 -17.09
CA ALA A 303 -23.34 26.25 -16.73
C ALA A 303 -22.04 26.81 -17.33
N LEU A 304 -20.91 26.07 -17.28
CA LEU A 304 -19.65 26.52 -17.89
C LEU A 304 -19.76 26.68 -19.40
N SER A 305 -20.41 25.73 -20.08
CA SER A 305 -20.63 25.77 -21.53
C SER A 305 -21.55 26.89 -21.95
N ASP A 306 -22.61 27.17 -21.19
CA ASP A 306 -23.57 28.23 -21.50
C ASP A 306 -22.93 29.63 -21.38
N HIS A 307 -22.09 29.83 -20.36
CA HIS A 307 -21.43 31.12 -20.13
C HIS A 307 -20.18 31.33 -20.99
N ASN A 308 -19.50 30.25 -21.40
CA ASN A 308 -18.21 30.32 -22.10
C ASN A 308 -18.10 29.27 -23.24
N PRO A 309 -19.01 29.28 -24.23
CA PRO A 309 -19.11 28.22 -25.24
C PRO A 309 -17.88 28.09 -26.15
N GLU A 310 -17.11 29.17 -26.34
CA GLU A 310 -15.85 29.14 -27.11
C GLU A 310 -14.74 28.37 -26.38
N VAL A 311 -14.75 28.42 -25.04
CA VAL A 311 -13.75 27.74 -24.22
C VAL A 311 -14.21 26.35 -23.80
N PHE A 312 -15.52 26.19 -23.55
CA PHE A 312 -16.16 24.94 -23.10
C PHE A 312 -17.24 24.46 -24.10
N PRO A 313 -16.87 24.08 -25.33
CA PRO A 313 -17.82 23.61 -26.34
C PRO A 313 -18.60 22.37 -25.85
N PRO A 314 -19.95 22.40 -25.81
CA PRO A 314 -20.77 21.32 -25.22
C PRO A 314 -20.46 19.91 -25.74
N GLU A 315 -20.06 19.78 -27.00
CA GLU A 315 -19.72 18.51 -27.64
C GLU A 315 -18.47 17.83 -27.05
N LEU A 316 -17.58 18.59 -26.41
CA LEU A 316 -16.37 18.07 -25.75
C LEU A 316 -16.59 17.82 -24.26
N TYR A 317 -17.64 18.40 -23.68
CA TYR A 317 -17.95 18.36 -22.26
C TYR A 317 -19.22 17.56 -21.98
N THR A 318 -19.31 16.37 -22.57
CA THR A 318 -20.37 15.40 -22.24
C THR A 318 -20.00 14.60 -20.99
N TRP A 319 -20.99 13.91 -20.41
CA TRP A 319 -20.78 13.01 -19.29
C TRP A 319 -19.74 11.92 -19.59
N GLU A 320 -19.77 11.35 -20.79
CA GLU A 320 -18.83 10.30 -21.20
C GLU A 320 -17.40 10.82 -21.29
N GLN A 321 -17.21 12.04 -21.82
CA GLN A 321 -15.88 12.67 -21.87
C GLN A 321 -15.38 13.06 -20.48
N PHE A 322 -16.28 13.51 -19.60
CA PHE A 322 -15.96 13.83 -18.21
C PHE A 322 -15.52 12.59 -17.45
N LEU A 323 -16.28 11.49 -17.54
CA LEU A 323 -15.93 10.21 -16.92
C LEU A 323 -14.60 9.66 -17.44
N TRP A 324 -14.38 9.71 -18.76
CA TRP A 324 -13.09 9.32 -19.36
C TRP A 324 -11.93 10.14 -18.78
N ALA A 325 -12.13 11.45 -18.59
CA ALA A 325 -11.09 12.30 -18.01
C ALA A 325 -10.88 12.02 -16.51
N CYS A 326 -11.94 11.70 -15.75
CA CYS A 326 -11.80 11.21 -14.36
C CYS A 326 -10.93 9.96 -14.31
N GLU A 327 -11.23 8.96 -15.14
CA GLU A 327 -10.49 7.69 -15.18
C GLU A 327 -9.04 7.89 -15.63
N LEU A 328 -8.80 8.76 -16.62
CA LEU A 328 -7.43 9.15 -17.00
C LEU A 328 -6.64 9.63 -15.79
N TRP A 329 -7.17 10.57 -15.03
CA TRP A 329 -6.47 11.13 -13.87
C TRP A 329 -6.40 10.13 -12.71
N TYR A 330 -7.44 9.36 -12.42
CA TYR A 330 -7.40 8.37 -11.33
C TYR A 330 -6.42 7.23 -11.59
N SER A 331 -6.33 6.74 -12.83
CA SER A 331 -5.42 5.64 -13.17
C SER A 331 -3.97 6.08 -13.40
N ASN A 332 -3.72 7.36 -13.73
CA ASN A 332 -2.39 7.83 -14.17
C ASN A 332 -1.79 8.98 -13.35
N ASN A 333 -2.55 9.62 -12.46
CA ASN A 333 -2.01 10.71 -11.64
C ASN A 333 -1.05 10.16 -10.58
N MET A 334 0.07 10.84 -10.41
CA MET A 334 0.98 10.62 -9.30
C MET A 334 0.94 11.81 -8.35
N PRO A 335 0.36 11.68 -7.15
CA PRO A 335 0.37 12.77 -6.20
C PRO A 335 1.83 13.11 -5.87
N ALA A 336 2.19 14.38 -5.96
CA ALA A 336 3.55 14.87 -5.73
C ALA A 336 4.10 14.51 -4.34
N HIS A 337 3.23 14.11 -3.41
CA HIS A 337 3.58 13.66 -2.07
C HIS A 337 4.08 12.21 -1.96
N ASN A 338 3.76 11.34 -2.93
CA ASN A 338 4.18 9.92 -2.91
C ASN A 338 5.59 9.70 -3.48
N ALA A 339 6.04 10.64 -4.30
CA ALA A 339 7.46 10.77 -4.54
C ALA A 339 8.02 11.71 -3.47
N LEU A 340 9.25 11.51 -3.03
CA LEU A 340 9.95 12.37 -2.09
C LEU A 340 10.24 13.74 -2.73
N TRP A 341 9.21 14.57 -2.90
CA TRP A 341 9.31 15.94 -3.41
C TRP A 341 9.03 16.96 -2.30
N PRO A 342 9.91 17.09 -1.30
CA PRO A 342 9.90 18.30 -0.49
C PRO A 342 10.41 19.43 -1.41
N ASN A 343 9.49 20.26 -1.91
CA ASN A 343 9.70 21.42 -2.80
C ASN A 343 9.96 21.11 -4.30
N ARG A 344 8.88 21.17 -5.12
CA ARG A 344 8.94 21.22 -6.60
C ARG A 344 9.87 22.30 -7.16
N ARG A 345 10.10 23.40 -6.41
CA ARG A 345 11.02 24.50 -6.82
C ARG A 345 12.49 24.08 -6.92
N VAL A 346 12.87 22.88 -6.44
CA VAL A 346 14.27 22.41 -6.41
C VAL A 346 14.54 21.31 -7.46
N TYR A 347 13.53 20.55 -7.89
CA TYR A 347 13.73 19.37 -8.74
C TYR A 347 13.36 19.65 -10.20
N LYS A 348 14.32 19.42 -11.11
CA LYS A 348 14.15 19.61 -12.57
C LYS A 348 13.61 18.37 -13.29
N PHE A 349 13.66 17.21 -12.65
CA PHE A 349 13.33 15.91 -13.26
C PHE A 349 12.60 15.01 -12.27
N PHE A 350 11.64 14.24 -12.78
CA PHE A 350 11.06 13.07 -12.15
C PHE A 350 11.86 11.82 -12.49
N LYS A 351 12.23 11.04 -11.48
CA LYS A 351 13.12 9.88 -11.63
C LYS A 351 12.46 8.63 -11.09
N VAL A 352 12.51 7.55 -11.87
CA VAL A 352 12.06 6.21 -11.48
C VAL A 352 13.29 5.33 -11.28
N SER A 353 13.50 4.90 -10.04
CA SER A 353 14.62 4.01 -9.67
C SER A 353 14.16 2.57 -9.52
N LEU A 354 15.03 1.62 -9.87
CA LEU A 354 14.75 0.20 -9.72
C LEU A 354 14.91 -0.31 -8.30
N ILE A 355 14.03 -1.25 -7.95
CA ILE A 355 13.97 -1.95 -6.65
C ILE A 355 14.26 -3.44 -6.79
N LYS A 356 14.67 -3.86 -7.98
CA LYS A 356 15.15 -5.21 -8.32
C LYS A 356 16.01 -5.15 -9.55
N THR A 357 16.86 -6.15 -9.73
CA THR A 357 17.61 -6.38 -10.95
C THR A 357 16.64 -6.75 -12.07
N MET A 358 16.81 -6.15 -13.24
CA MET A 358 15.98 -6.36 -14.42
C MET A 358 16.87 -6.75 -15.60
N PRO A 359 16.82 -8.02 -16.06
CA PRO A 359 17.46 -8.44 -17.30
C PRO A 359 16.88 -7.74 -18.53
N PHE A 360 17.69 -7.66 -19.58
CA PHE A 360 17.26 -7.20 -20.90
C PHE A 360 15.97 -7.90 -21.36
N ARG A 361 15.01 -7.11 -21.88
CA ARG A 361 13.70 -7.53 -22.37
C ARG A 361 12.75 -8.10 -21.31
N GLU A 362 13.04 -7.98 -20.02
CA GLU A 362 12.05 -8.28 -18.98
C GLU A 362 11.13 -7.09 -18.70
N GLN A 363 9.88 -7.39 -18.33
CA GLN A 363 8.88 -6.38 -18.00
C GLN A 363 9.24 -5.66 -16.68
N CYS A 364 9.29 -4.35 -16.73
CA CYS A 364 9.44 -3.49 -15.56
C CYS A 364 8.05 -3.13 -15.01
N PHE A 365 7.87 -3.36 -13.71
CA PHE A 365 6.66 -3.01 -12.98
C PHE A 365 6.91 -1.80 -12.08
N LEU A 366 5.87 -1.01 -11.87
CA LEU A 366 5.84 0.06 -10.88
C LEU A 366 4.99 -0.40 -9.68
N SER A 367 5.41 -0.03 -8.47
CA SER A 367 4.51 -0.11 -7.30
C SER A 367 3.54 1.07 -7.35
N TYR A 368 2.25 0.77 -7.51
CA TYR A 368 1.18 1.76 -7.48
C TYR A 368 0.94 2.32 -6.06
N GLY A 369 1.42 1.61 -5.05
CA GLY A 369 1.28 1.97 -3.64
C GLY A 369 0.50 0.93 -2.85
N ASN A 370 0.17 1.29 -1.62
CA ASN A 370 -0.40 0.38 -0.63
C ASN A 370 -1.94 0.41 -0.72
N PHE A 371 -2.46 0.00 -1.88
CA PHE A 371 -3.89 0.01 -2.19
C PHE A 371 -4.51 -1.37 -2.07
N SER A 372 -5.74 -1.43 -1.55
CA SER A 372 -6.57 -2.64 -1.57
C SER A 372 -6.95 -3.00 -3.00
N SER A 373 -7.29 -4.26 -3.22
CA SER A 373 -7.82 -4.73 -4.50
C SER A 373 -9.15 -4.05 -4.87
N SER A 374 -9.96 -3.62 -3.90
CA SER A 374 -11.16 -2.80 -4.16
C SER A 374 -10.81 -1.45 -4.79
N HIS A 375 -9.79 -0.78 -4.26
CA HIS A 375 -9.30 0.50 -4.78
C HIS A 375 -8.65 0.34 -6.17
N LEU A 376 -7.78 -0.67 -6.33
CA LEU A 376 -7.13 -0.96 -7.60
C LEU A 376 -8.15 -1.30 -8.68
N LEU A 377 -9.17 -2.10 -8.36
CA LEU A 377 -10.22 -2.43 -9.29
C LEU A 377 -11.07 -1.21 -9.68
N THR A 378 -11.45 -0.40 -8.69
CA THR A 378 -12.31 0.79 -8.91
C THR A 378 -11.62 1.83 -9.79
N PHE A 379 -10.36 2.16 -9.50
CA PHE A 379 -9.70 3.34 -10.09
C PHE A 379 -8.59 3.04 -11.09
N TYR A 380 -8.07 1.81 -11.11
CA TYR A 380 -6.99 1.39 -12.01
C TYR A 380 -7.35 0.25 -12.94
N GLY A 381 -8.44 -0.47 -12.68
CA GLY A 381 -8.93 -1.47 -13.61
C GLY A 381 -8.16 -2.78 -13.59
N PHE A 382 -7.64 -3.21 -12.45
CA PHE A 382 -7.00 -4.51 -12.36
C PHE A 382 -7.03 -5.07 -10.93
N LEU A 383 -6.84 -6.38 -10.85
CA LEU A 383 -6.55 -7.08 -9.60
C LEU A 383 -5.10 -7.52 -9.59
N PRO A 384 -4.34 -7.29 -8.50
CA PRO A 384 -2.98 -7.77 -8.40
C PRO A 384 -2.95 -9.30 -8.37
N GLN A 385 -1.94 -9.89 -9.00
CA GLN A 385 -1.73 -11.33 -8.91
C GLN A 385 -1.27 -11.73 -7.49
N GLY A 386 -1.73 -12.89 -7.05
CA GLY A 386 -1.39 -13.44 -5.74
C GLY A 386 -2.19 -12.83 -4.58
N ASN A 387 -1.58 -12.78 -3.41
CA ASN A 387 -2.22 -12.25 -2.19
C ASN A 387 -1.77 -10.82 -1.95
N ASN A 388 -2.65 -9.84 -2.17
CA ASN A 388 -2.37 -8.45 -1.85
C ASN A 388 -2.43 -8.25 -0.32
N PRO A 389 -1.33 -7.81 0.33
CA PRO A 389 -1.29 -7.64 1.78
C PRO A 389 -2.15 -6.47 2.30
N TYR A 390 -2.67 -5.63 1.40
CA TYR A 390 -3.52 -4.49 1.72
C TYR A 390 -5.02 -4.80 1.56
N ASP A 391 -5.37 -6.03 1.19
CA ASP A 391 -6.76 -6.45 1.13
C ASP A 391 -7.38 -6.57 2.50
N VAL A 392 -8.52 -5.90 2.65
CA VAL A 392 -9.28 -5.81 3.89
C VAL A 392 -10.77 -5.73 3.60
N ILE A 393 -11.58 -6.14 4.57
CA ILE A 393 -13.03 -5.98 4.60
C ILE A 393 -13.35 -5.12 5.82
N PRO A 394 -14.00 -3.95 5.65
CA PRO A 394 -14.47 -3.17 6.78
C PRO A 394 -15.64 -3.89 7.47
N LEU A 395 -15.64 -3.82 8.79
CA LEU A 395 -16.64 -4.41 9.67
C LEU A 395 -17.06 -3.33 10.68
N ASP A 396 -18.30 -2.86 10.54
CA ASP A 396 -18.89 -1.93 11.49
C ASP A 396 -19.61 -2.71 12.59
N ILE A 397 -19.16 -2.53 13.83
CA ILE A 397 -19.69 -3.20 15.02
C ILE A 397 -20.33 -2.14 15.90
N ASP A 398 -21.66 -2.16 15.95
CA ASP A 398 -22.43 -1.34 16.86
C ASP A 398 -22.50 -2.02 18.23
N VAL A 399 -21.81 -1.45 19.22
CA VAL A 399 -21.99 -1.86 20.62
C VAL A 399 -23.18 -1.08 21.19
N VAL A 400 -24.26 -1.80 21.50
CA VAL A 400 -25.38 -1.24 22.26
C VAL A 400 -24.84 -0.76 23.61
N ARG A 401 -24.89 0.55 23.84
CA ARG A 401 -24.51 1.14 25.13
C ARG A 401 -25.70 0.99 26.07
N ASP A 402 -25.50 0.33 27.20
CA ASP A 402 -26.38 0.56 28.34
C ASP A 402 -26.14 2.00 28.81
N GLU A 403 -27.20 2.81 28.78
CA GLU A 403 -27.20 4.19 29.25
C GLU A 403 -26.97 4.23 30.77
N ASP A 404 -25.73 4.33 31.23
CA ASP A 404 -25.42 4.82 32.57
C ASP A 404 -24.27 5.84 32.50
N PRO A 405 -24.57 7.16 32.61
CA PRO A 405 -23.56 8.19 32.52
C PRO A 405 -23.05 8.49 33.93
N GLU A 406 -21.92 7.92 34.34
CA GLU A 406 -20.90 8.58 35.16
C GLU A 406 -19.77 7.62 35.57
N VAL A 407 -18.52 8.08 35.31
CA VAL A 407 -17.24 7.55 35.79
C VAL A 407 -16.62 6.39 34.99
N GLY A 408 -16.01 6.73 33.85
CA GLY A 408 -14.99 5.91 33.19
C GLY A 408 -14.17 6.74 32.20
N PRO A 409 -12.88 6.42 31.93
CA PRO A 409 -12.10 7.12 30.92
C PRO A 409 -12.78 6.95 29.55
N ALA A 410 -12.69 8.00 28.71
CA ALA A 410 -13.37 8.04 27.42
C ALA A 410 -13.14 6.75 26.61
N PRO A 411 -14.20 6.05 26.18
CA PRO A 411 -14.09 4.79 25.44
C PRO A 411 -13.45 5.02 24.06
N CYS A 412 -12.78 3.99 23.51
CA CYS A 412 -12.31 4.01 22.12
C CYS A 412 -13.46 4.43 21.18
N GLU A 413 -13.27 5.52 20.44
CA GLU A 413 -14.20 6.10 19.45
C GLU A 413 -14.40 5.23 18.18
N TRP A 414 -14.05 3.94 18.18
CA TRP A 414 -13.98 3.14 16.94
C TRP A 414 -15.04 2.04 16.93
N SER A 415 -16.06 2.24 16.10
CA SER A 415 -17.05 1.21 15.70
C SER A 415 -16.63 0.47 14.42
N SER A 416 -15.73 1.04 13.62
CA SER A 416 -15.27 0.44 12.35
C SER A 416 -13.94 -0.29 12.54
N HIS A 417 -13.92 -1.56 12.17
CA HIS A 417 -12.77 -2.47 12.22
C HIS A 417 -12.43 -2.99 10.82
N MET A 418 -11.16 -3.36 10.59
CA MET A 418 -10.74 -3.95 9.31
C MET A 418 -10.30 -5.39 9.54
N VAL A 419 -10.91 -6.33 8.82
CA VAL A 419 -10.47 -7.74 8.81
C VAL A 419 -9.76 -8.07 7.51
N ARG A 420 -8.89 -9.09 7.55
CA ARG A 420 -8.09 -9.53 6.39
C ARG A 420 -7.99 -11.05 6.36
N GLY A 421 -7.52 -11.58 5.24
CA GLY A 421 -7.26 -13.01 5.12
C GLY A 421 -6.30 -13.52 6.19
N THR A 422 -6.71 -14.54 6.94
CA THR A 422 -5.95 -15.05 8.10
C THR A 422 -4.62 -15.69 7.70
N TRP A 423 -4.48 -16.08 6.42
CA TRP A 423 -3.21 -16.52 5.82
C TRP A 423 -2.09 -15.47 5.85
N LEU A 424 -2.41 -14.20 6.14
CA LEU A 424 -1.42 -13.14 6.35
C LEU A 424 -0.89 -13.10 7.80
N SER A 425 -1.57 -13.74 8.75
CA SER A 425 -1.10 -13.84 10.13
C SER A 425 -0.09 -14.96 10.30
N LYS A 426 0.88 -14.77 11.18
CA LYS A 426 1.80 -15.82 11.63
C LYS A 426 1.41 -16.40 12.98
N ASN A 427 0.60 -15.69 13.75
CA ASN A 427 0.24 -16.07 15.10
C ASN A 427 -1.21 -16.58 15.15
N HIS A 428 -1.35 -17.89 15.33
CA HIS A 428 -2.62 -18.59 15.48
C HIS A 428 -2.77 -19.21 16.87
N GLU A 429 -1.90 -18.82 17.80
CA GLU A 429 -1.97 -19.27 19.19
C GLU A 429 -3.19 -18.65 19.90
N ILE A 430 -3.45 -19.14 21.10
CA ILE A 430 -4.50 -18.62 21.97
C ILE A 430 -4.30 -17.11 22.14
N PHE A 431 -5.43 -16.40 22.18
CA PHE A 431 -5.55 -14.95 22.17
C PHE A 431 -5.28 -14.24 20.84
N HIS A 432 -4.82 -14.94 19.79
CA HIS A 432 -4.53 -14.33 18.49
C HIS A 432 -5.37 -14.93 17.36
N TYR A 433 -5.44 -16.26 17.25
CA TYR A 433 -6.28 -16.98 16.29
C TYR A 433 -6.17 -16.51 14.82
N GLY A 434 -5.05 -15.90 14.42
CA GLY A 434 -4.92 -15.34 13.07
C GLY A 434 -5.72 -14.07 12.79
N LEU A 435 -6.40 -13.50 13.80
CA LEU A 435 -7.30 -12.36 13.67
C LEU A 435 -6.64 -11.05 14.14
N PRO A 436 -7.11 -9.87 13.68
CA PRO A 436 -6.56 -8.59 14.11
C PRO A 436 -6.72 -8.37 15.62
N HIS A 437 -5.60 -8.13 16.31
CA HIS A 437 -5.60 -7.90 17.75
C HIS A 437 -6.51 -6.73 18.20
N PRO A 438 -6.56 -5.57 17.49
CA PRO A 438 -7.46 -4.48 17.88
C PRO A 438 -8.96 -4.86 17.83
N LEU A 439 -9.34 -5.74 16.90
CA LEU A 439 -10.71 -6.27 16.81
C LEU A 439 -11.01 -7.19 17.99
N LEU A 440 -10.14 -8.17 18.26
CA LEU A 440 -10.31 -9.09 19.38
C LEU A 440 -10.39 -8.34 20.71
N ASP A 441 -9.53 -7.35 20.92
CA ASP A 441 -9.52 -6.54 22.14
C ASP A 441 -10.78 -5.71 22.30
N HIS A 442 -11.31 -5.15 21.21
CA HIS A 442 -12.59 -4.44 21.23
C HIS A 442 -13.72 -5.38 21.66
N LEU A 443 -13.84 -6.55 21.02
CA LEU A 443 -14.89 -7.52 21.31
C LEU A 443 -14.78 -8.12 22.72
N ARG A 444 -13.56 -8.39 23.19
CA ARG A 444 -13.30 -8.82 24.57
C ARG A 444 -13.78 -7.78 25.57
N ARG A 445 -13.45 -6.51 25.37
CA ARG A 445 -13.87 -5.41 26.27
C ARG A 445 -15.37 -5.18 26.23
N ALA A 446 -15.99 -5.32 25.05
CA ALA A 446 -17.44 -5.21 24.90
C ALA A 446 -18.17 -6.30 25.70
N ARG A 447 -17.60 -7.51 25.77
CA ARG A 447 -18.18 -8.64 26.54
C ARG A 447 -17.79 -8.63 28.02
N ASN A 448 -16.59 -8.19 28.36
CA ASN A 448 -16.10 -8.15 29.74
C ASN A 448 -15.26 -6.89 30.01
N SER A 449 -15.87 -5.87 30.58
CA SER A 449 -15.26 -4.57 30.84
C SER A 449 -14.21 -4.57 31.96
N ALA A 450 -14.17 -5.61 32.81
CA ALA A 450 -13.27 -5.73 33.96
C ALA A 450 -11.88 -6.31 33.62
N LEU A 451 -11.65 -6.62 32.34
CA LEU A 451 -10.55 -7.46 31.89
C LEU A 451 -9.28 -6.62 31.63
N GLN A 452 -8.42 -6.48 32.64
CA GLN A 452 -7.15 -5.72 32.57
C GLN A 452 -5.87 -6.55 32.79
N SER A 453 -5.95 -7.88 32.98
CA SER A 453 -4.75 -8.69 33.23
C SER A 453 -4.57 -9.82 32.23
N SER A 454 -3.32 -10.03 31.79
CA SER A 454 -2.87 -11.06 30.85
C SER A 454 -2.66 -12.43 31.52
N THR A 455 -3.36 -12.71 32.62
CA THR A 455 -3.26 -13.99 33.31
C THR A 455 -4.26 -14.95 32.68
N LEU A 456 -3.80 -16.13 32.25
CA LEU A 456 -4.64 -17.16 31.61
C LEU A 456 -5.68 -17.67 32.62
N THR A 457 -6.87 -17.05 32.64
CA THR A 457 -8.00 -17.46 33.49
C THR A 457 -9.07 -18.16 32.65
N ARG A 458 -9.79 -19.11 33.25
CA ARG A 458 -10.92 -19.80 32.61
C ARG A 458 -11.99 -18.83 32.08
N GLU A 459 -12.19 -17.70 32.77
CA GLU A 459 -13.11 -16.62 32.38
C GLU A 459 -12.67 -15.92 31.09
N LEU A 460 -11.36 -15.72 30.92
CA LEU A 460 -10.75 -15.15 29.72
C LEU A 460 -10.93 -16.06 28.52
N LEU A 461 -10.65 -17.36 28.70
CA LEU A 461 -10.85 -18.36 27.65
C LEU A 461 -12.33 -18.48 27.26
N GLN A 462 -13.26 -18.35 28.22
CA GLN A 462 -14.68 -18.38 27.94
C GLN A 462 -15.12 -17.15 27.16
N THR A 463 -14.60 -15.97 27.52
CA THR A 463 -14.84 -14.72 26.78
C THR A 463 -14.38 -14.87 25.33
N ASP A 464 -13.17 -15.39 25.10
CA ASP A 464 -12.65 -15.64 23.76
C ASP A 464 -13.49 -16.66 22.98
N LEU A 465 -13.95 -17.74 23.63
CA LEU A 465 -14.80 -18.74 22.97
C LEU A 465 -16.09 -18.12 22.45
N ASP A 466 -16.72 -17.25 23.24
CA ASP A 466 -17.95 -16.58 22.82
C ASP A 466 -17.68 -15.53 21.73
N VAL A 467 -16.59 -14.77 21.81
CA VAL A 467 -16.15 -13.85 20.75
C VAL A 467 -15.97 -14.57 19.42
N LEU A 468 -15.28 -15.72 19.43
CA LEU A 468 -15.05 -16.50 18.21
C LEU A 468 -16.34 -17.05 17.62
N ARG A 469 -17.30 -17.46 18.46
CA ARG A 469 -18.63 -17.93 18.00
C ARG A 469 -19.45 -16.82 17.34
N ASP A 470 -19.46 -15.62 17.91
CA ASP A 470 -20.11 -14.45 17.30
C ASP A 470 -19.49 -14.11 15.95
N LEU A 471 -18.16 -14.10 15.89
CA LEU A 471 -17.42 -13.83 14.67
C LEU A 471 -17.71 -14.90 13.61
N SER A 472 -17.67 -16.20 13.96
CA SER A 472 -18.06 -17.28 13.06
C SER A 472 -19.46 -17.04 12.49
N SER A 473 -20.45 -16.77 13.33
CA SER A 473 -21.83 -16.52 12.88
C SER A 473 -21.94 -15.31 11.96
N THR A 474 -21.21 -14.23 12.26
CA THR A 474 -21.19 -13.01 11.43
C THR A 474 -20.60 -13.27 10.05
N PHE A 475 -19.46 -13.97 9.99
CA PHE A 475 -18.79 -14.26 8.73
C PHE A 475 -19.46 -15.37 7.92
N GLU A 476 -20.15 -16.31 8.55
CA GLU A 476 -21.03 -17.26 7.86
C GLU A 476 -22.18 -16.53 7.14
N ALA A 477 -22.87 -15.60 7.82
CA ALA A 477 -23.90 -14.78 7.19
C ALA A 477 -23.35 -13.92 6.03
N MET A 478 -22.14 -13.36 6.21
CA MET A 478 -21.46 -12.62 5.13
C MET A 478 -21.14 -13.52 3.93
N LEU A 479 -20.73 -14.77 4.17
CA LEU A 479 -20.44 -15.74 3.12
C LEU A 479 -21.70 -16.18 2.37
N GLU A 480 -22.83 -16.29 3.06
CA GLU A 480 -24.15 -16.56 2.45
C GLU A 480 -24.58 -15.41 1.54
N ASN A 481 -24.43 -14.15 1.99
CA ASN A 481 -24.73 -12.95 1.19
C ASN A 481 -23.87 -12.85 -0.07
N LEU A 482 -22.61 -13.28 0.00
CA LEU A 482 -21.75 -13.35 -1.17
C LEU A 482 -22.22 -14.41 -2.17
N GLY A 483 -23.02 -15.41 -1.77
CA GLY A 483 -23.53 -16.47 -2.66
C GLY A 483 -22.43 -17.37 -3.25
N ASP A 484 -22.81 -18.47 -3.87
CA ASP A 484 -21.86 -19.50 -4.31
C ASP A 484 -20.88 -19.04 -5.40
N GLU A 485 -19.72 -19.70 -5.47
CA GLU A 485 -18.79 -19.50 -6.58
C GLU A 485 -19.46 -19.94 -7.88
N LYS A 486 -19.65 -18.98 -8.80
CA LYS A 486 -20.10 -19.30 -10.15
C LYS A 486 -19.02 -20.10 -10.85
N ILE A 487 -19.31 -21.36 -11.17
CA ILE A 487 -18.45 -22.20 -12.00
C ILE A 487 -18.43 -21.58 -13.40
N ASP A 488 -17.25 -21.20 -13.87
CA ASP A 488 -17.06 -20.67 -15.22
C ASP A 488 -17.45 -21.75 -16.24
N ASN A 489 -18.55 -21.54 -16.95
CA ASN A 489 -19.09 -22.50 -17.93
C ASN A 489 -18.34 -22.45 -19.28
N GLY A 490 -17.22 -21.75 -19.38
CA GLY A 490 -16.43 -21.65 -20.59
C GLY A 490 -17.06 -20.77 -21.68
N GLU A 491 -18.02 -19.92 -21.31
CA GLU A 491 -18.44 -18.82 -22.17
C GLU A 491 -17.36 -17.73 -22.15
N GLN A 492 -17.14 -17.08 -23.28
CA GLN A 492 -16.19 -15.97 -23.40
C GLN A 492 -16.77 -14.75 -22.67
N THR A 493 -16.62 -14.74 -21.34
CA THR A 493 -17.06 -13.65 -20.46
C THR A 493 -16.27 -12.38 -20.75
N SER A 494 -16.93 -11.23 -20.68
CA SER A 494 -16.27 -9.93 -20.84
C SER A 494 -15.26 -9.70 -19.72
N TRP A 495 -14.25 -8.88 -20.02
CA TRP A 495 -13.14 -8.62 -19.09
C TRP A 495 -13.62 -8.06 -17.73
N ASP A 496 -14.64 -7.19 -17.74
CA ASP A 496 -15.20 -6.55 -16.55
C ASP A 496 -15.91 -7.56 -15.65
N VAL A 497 -16.70 -8.46 -16.24
CA VAL A 497 -17.35 -9.58 -15.54
C VAL A 497 -16.33 -10.51 -14.92
N LYS A 498 -15.23 -10.77 -15.63
CA LYS A 498 -14.14 -11.60 -15.11
C LYS A 498 -13.51 -10.96 -13.87
N LEU A 499 -13.14 -9.69 -13.91
CA LEU A 499 -12.55 -9.03 -12.74
C LEU A 499 -13.55 -8.91 -11.57
N ALA A 500 -14.81 -8.61 -11.84
CA ALA A 500 -15.86 -8.59 -10.82
C ALA A 500 -15.99 -9.95 -10.11
N THR A 501 -15.95 -11.04 -10.89
CA THR A 501 -16.05 -12.40 -10.36
C THR A 501 -14.80 -12.79 -9.58
N GLU A 502 -13.60 -12.45 -10.07
CA GLU A 502 -12.34 -12.69 -9.36
C GLU A 502 -12.27 -11.92 -8.04
N PHE A 503 -12.69 -10.65 -8.01
CA PHE A 503 -12.78 -9.86 -6.78
C PHE A 503 -13.75 -10.48 -5.77
N LYS A 504 -14.92 -10.93 -6.25
CA LYS A 504 -15.89 -11.60 -5.38
C LYS A 504 -15.36 -12.91 -4.81
N SER A 505 -14.64 -13.72 -5.59
CA SER A 505 -13.96 -14.92 -5.09
C SER A 505 -12.89 -14.57 -4.05
N LEU A 506 -12.13 -13.50 -4.26
CA LEU A 506 -11.19 -12.97 -3.26
C LEU A 506 -11.88 -12.62 -1.94
N GLN A 507 -13.01 -11.89 -1.98
CA GLN A 507 -13.79 -11.55 -0.79
C GLN A 507 -14.27 -12.82 -0.06
N ARG A 508 -14.84 -13.80 -0.80
CA ARG A 508 -15.25 -15.10 -0.25
C ARG A 508 -14.09 -15.82 0.42
N ARG A 509 -12.91 -15.81 -0.20
CA ARG A 509 -11.71 -16.44 0.35
C ARG A 509 -11.30 -15.79 1.68
N ILE A 510 -11.30 -14.45 1.76
CA ILE A 510 -11.00 -13.72 3.00
C ILE A 510 -11.99 -14.15 4.10
N VAL A 511 -13.29 -14.03 3.83
CA VAL A 511 -14.36 -14.39 4.77
C VAL A 511 -14.24 -15.85 5.23
N SER A 512 -14.08 -16.79 4.30
CA SER A 512 -13.92 -18.22 4.60
C SER A 512 -12.70 -18.51 5.47
N SER A 513 -11.58 -17.81 5.24
CA SER A 513 -10.38 -17.97 6.07
C SER A 513 -10.58 -17.50 7.50
N ILE A 514 -11.41 -16.46 7.71
CA ILE A 514 -11.75 -15.95 9.03
C ILE A 514 -12.66 -16.95 9.75
N SER A 515 -13.73 -17.43 9.10
CA SER A 515 -14.61 -18.46 9.68
C SER A 515 -13.83 -19.72 10.05
N THR A 516 -12.91 -20.17 9.19
CA THR A 516 -12.04 -21.31 9.47
C THR A 516 -11.18 -21.06 10.71
N SER A 517 -10.57 -19.88 10.81
CA SER A 517 -9.71 -19.51 11.94
C SER A 517 -10.49 -19.40 13.25
N CYS A 518 -11.72 -18.89 13.21
CA CYS A 518 -12.61 -18.84 14.36
C CYS A 518 -12.97 -20.26 14.84
N ASN A 519 -13.34 -21.15 13.93
CA ASN A 519 -13.67 -22.54 14.25
C ASN A 519 -12.47 -23.30 14.83
N THR A 520 -11.28 -23.16 14.23
CA THR A 520 -10.04 -23.71 14.80
C THR A 520 -9.72 -23.12 16.17
N GLY A 521 -9.94 -21.81 16.37
CA GLY A 521 -9.80 -21.16 17.66
C GLY A 521 -10.75 -21.72 18.73
N CYS A 522 -12.02 -21.97 18.38
CA CYS A 522 -12.97 -22.63 19.27
C CYS A 522 -12.49 -24.03 19.68
N GLU A 523 -12.04 -24.85 18.73
CA GLU A 523 -11.50 -26.19 19.00
C GLU A 523 -10.28 -26.15 19.93
N LEU A 524 -9.39 -25.17 19.74
CA LEU A 524 -8.22 -24.96 20.61
C LEU A 524 -8.64 -24.67 22.05
N LEU A 525 -9.60 -23.75 22.24
CA LEU A 525 -10.11 -23.38 23.55
C LEU A 525 -10.84 -24.54 24.24
N GLU A 526 -11.67 -25.27 23.50
CA GLU A 526 -12.36 -26.48 23.98
C GLU A 526 -11.35 -27.56 24.42
N SER A 527 -10.24 -27.74 23.69
CA SER A 527 -9.16 -28.62 24.11
C SER A 527 -8.45 -28.15 25.37
N GLU A 528 -8.29 -26.84 25.59
CA GLU A 528 -7.68 -26.31 26.83
C GLU A 528 -8.60 -26.50 28.03
N PHE A 529 -9.90 -26.24 27.90
CA PHE A 529 -10.86 -26.54 28.97
C PHE A 529 -10.84 -28.01 29.36
N ALA A 530 -10.76 -28.92 28.39
CA ALA A 530 -10.65 -30.35 28.66
C ALA A 530 -9.35 -30.73 29.40
N LYS A 531 -8.24 -30.00 29.19
CA LYS A 531 -6.98 -30.20 29.94
C LYS A 531 -7.11 -29.68 31.38
N GLU A 532 -7.69 -28.50 31.58
CA GLU A 532 -7.94 -27.94 32.92
C GLU A 532 -8.83 -28.86 33.75
N ASP A 533 -9.93 -29.34 33.17
CA ASP A 533 -10.87 -30.23 33.86
C ASP A 533 -10.21 -31.58 34.21
N ARG A 534 -9.30 -32.11 33.37
CA ARG A 534 -8.51 -33.30 33.71
C ARG A 534 -7.54 -33.06 34.87
N LEU A 535 -6.87 -31.91 34.91
CA LEU A 535 -5.95 -31.54 36.00
C LEU A 535 -6.70 -31.37 37.33
N LEU A 536 -7.88 -30.74 37.30
CA LEU A 536 -8.75 -30.62 38.48
C LEU A 536 -9.19 -31.99 39.00
N ASN A 537 -9.58 -32.90 38.09
CA ASN A 537 -9.98 -34.26 38.46
C ASN A 537 -8.82 -35.11 39.00
N LEU A 538 -7.59 -34.94 38.48
CA LEU A 538 -6.39 -35.62 39.00
C LEU A 538 -6.01 -35.12 40.40
N ASN A 539 -6.13 -33.81 40.66
CA ASN A 539 -5.88 -33.24 41.98
C ASN A 539 -6.92 -33.72 43.00
N HIS A 540 -8.20 -33.79 42.62
CA HIS A 540 -9.23 -34.39 43.47
C HIS A 540 -8.97 -35.88 43.75
N HIS A 541 -8.46 -36.66 42.79
CA HIS A 541 -8.11 -38.06 43.07
C HIS A 541 -6.92 -38.22 44.01
N HIS A 542 -6.00 -37.25 44.08
CA HIS A 542 -4.91 -37.26 45.05
C HIS A 542 -5.36 -36.96 46.47
N ASP A 543 -6.34 -36.06 46.66
CA ASP A 543 -6.91 -35.71 47.96
C ASP A 543 -7.77 -36.85 48.57
N TRP A 544 -8.25 -37.79 47.76
CA TRP A 544 -8.98 -39.00 48.24
C TRP A 544 -8.05 -40.16 48.64
N LEU A 545 -6.76 -40.10 48.30
CA LEU A 545 -5.75 -41.15 48.58
C LEU A 545 -4.78 -40.80 49.73
N THR A 546 -4.94 -39.62 50.34
CA THR A 546 -4.35 -39.22 51.62
C THR A 546 -5.41 -39.23 52.71
#